data_AF-A0A2K0UIE9-F1
#
_entry.id   AF-A0A2K0UIE9-F1
#
_cell.length_a   1.000
_cell.length_b   1.000
_cell.length_c   1.000
_cell.angle_alpha   90.00
_cell.angle_beta   90.00
_cell.angle_gamma   90.00
#
_symmetry.space_group_name_H-M   'P 1'
#
loop_
_entity.id
_entity.type
_entity.pdbx_description
1 polymer ?
#
loop_
_entity_poly.entity_id
_entity_poly.type
_entity_poly.pdbx_seq_one_letter_code
_entity_poly.pdbx_strand_id
1 'polypeptide(L)'
;MAEIFGIATGALSVAALFNNCVDTFGYIQLGRHFGEDYQRYQLKLDVAETRLGRWGEAVGVNSDIRFAASSPSDKAVKNALGILEDIADCFEAAQKKSKRYADRADEQELMVHNNNDMNLMFQRLHKRSKDFARRRQKSTSIVKKAAWALYDKKSLENIVNQISSWVDELEKLFPIEAAYQRYIEIEIEEVNDELSLKALKDAACDIDSALERAVERKVDSIEGKNSARDIMMEDKARFHVGNVFSEGVLQREMLVKDQTNNSVETVSATKEARVQVGNIYGGKGIWDD
;
A
#
# COMPACT_ATOMS: atom_id res chain seq x y z
N MET A 1 -31.53 8.48 -4.70
CA MET A 1 -30.88 9.80 -4.58
C MET A 1 -29.45 9.51 -4.16
N ALA A 2 -28.45 9.92 -4.92
CA ALA A 2 -27.06 9.72 -4.52
C ALA A 2 -26.71 10.83 -3.52
N GLU A 3 -26.27 10.48 -2.32
CA GLU A 3 -25.93 11.46 -1.29
C GLU A 3 -24.50 11.97 -1.47
N ILE A 4 -24.33 13.28 -1.28
CA ILE A 4 -23.04 13.96 -1.11
C ILE A 4 -22.78 13.94 0.39
N PHE A 5 -22.08 12.91 0.89
CA PHE A 5 -21.65 12.74 2.30
C PHE A 5 -22.61 13.37 3.34
N GLY A 6 -23.92 13.15 3.17
CA GLY A 6 -24.96 14.07 3.67
C GLY A 6 -25.73 13.54 4.87
N ILE A 7 -25.11 12.69 5.68
CA ILE A 7 -25.70 12.20 6.92
C ILE A 7 -25.15 13.06 8.04
N ALA A 8 -26.01 13.75 8.78
CA ALA A 8 -25.63 14.52 9.95
C ALA A 8 -24.79 13.62 10.89
N THR A 9 -23.48 13.90 10.95
CA THR A 9 -22.47 13.09 11.66
C THR A 9 -22.84 12.84 13.11
N GLY A 10 -23.47 13.83 13.76
CA GLY A 10 -23.88 13.78 15.17
C GLY A 10 -24.97 12.79 15.58
N ALA A 11 -25.51 11.96 14.67
CA ALA A 11 -26.47 10.89 15.03
C ALA A 11 -25.91 9.46 14.83
N LEU A 12 -24.74 9.32 14.22
CA LEU A 12 -24.16 8.02 13.90
C LEU A 12 -23.41 7.42 15.10
N SER A 13 -23.45 6.09 15.20
CA SER A 13 -22.54 5.37 16.08
C SER A 13 -21.13 5.32 15.50
N VAL A 14 -20.12 5.04 16.32
CA VAL A 14 -18.73 4.90 15.86
C VAL A 14 -18.61 3.89 14.74
N ALA A 15 -19.28 2.74 14.85
CA ALA A 15 -19.27 1.71 13.81
C ALA A 15 -19.90 2.20 12.50
N ALA A 16 -21.03 2.92 12.57
CA ALA A 16 -21.68 3.43 11.38
C ALA A 16 -20.83 4.51 10.68
N LEU A 17 -20.24 5.42 11.45
CA LEU A 17 -19.37 6.47 10.93
C LEU A 17 -18.08 5.90 10.33
N PHE A 18 -17.43 4.95 11.02
CA PHE A 18 -16.28 4.23 10.50
C PHE A 18 -16.56 3.59 9.13
N ASN A 19 -17.64 2.80 9.03
CA ASN A 19 -17.97 2.14 7.76
C ASN A 19 -18.26 3.19 6.67
N ASN A 20 -18.87 4.33 7.03
CA ASN A 20 -19.09 5.43 6.10
C ASN A 20 -17.77 6.06 5.60
N CYS A 21 -16.80 6.31 6.49
CA CYS A 21 -15.48 6.84 6.13
C CYS A 21 -14.74 5.89 5.17
N VAL A 22 -14.66 4.59 5.49
CA VAL A 22 -13.99 3.60 4.61
C VAL A 22 -14.70 3.53 3.26
N ASP A 23 -16.03 3.46 3.24
CA ASP A 23 -16.81 3.34 2.00
C ASP A 23 -16.63 4.55 1.08
N THR A 24 -16.33 5.72 1.63
CA THR A 24 -16.14 6.96 0.85
C THR A 24 -14.93 6.91 -0.07
N PHE A 25 -13.87 6.18 0.28
CA PHE A 25 -12.72 5.97 -0.60
C PHE A 25 -13.13 5.36 -1.95
N GLY A 26 -14.08 4.42 -1.93
CA GLY A 26 -14.60 3.75 -3.14
C GLY A 26 -15.32 4.67 -4.14
N TYR A 27 -15.66 5.90 -3.73
CA TYR A 27 -16.32 6.90 -4.56
C TYR A 27 -15.38 7.98 -5.10
N ILE A 28 -14.09 7.94 -4.72
CA ILE A 28 -13.08 8.89 -5.18
C ILE A 28 -12.54 8.44 -6.53
N GLN A 29 -12.62 9.32 -7.50
CA GLN A 29 -12.00 9.19 -8.82
C GLN A 29 -10.83 10.16 -8.95
N LEU A 30 -9.87 9.87 -9.83
CA LEU A 30 -8.74 10.75 -10.09
C LEU A 30 -8.86 11.35 -11.50
N GLY A 31 -8.75 12.67 -11.59
CA GLY A 31 -8.80 13.41 -12.86
C GLY A 31 -7.62 13.08 -13.79
N ARG A 32 -7.78 13.28 -15.10
CA ARG A 32 -6.73 13.03 -16.10
C ARG A 32 -5.46 13.86 -15.89
N HIS A 33 -5.56 14.96 -15.15
CA HIS A 33 -4.43 15.79 -14.74
C HIS A 33 -3.36 15.05 -13.91
N PHE A 34 -3.68 13.89 -13.34
CA PHE A 34 -2.67 13.06 -12.66
C PHE A 34 -1.65 12.47 -13.64
N GLY A 35 -2.02 12.27 -14.91
CA GLY A 35 -1.14 11.80 -15.97
C GLY A 35 -0.48 10.46 -15.63
N GLU A 36 0.82 10.35 -15.88
CA GLU A 36 1.61 9.12 -15.64
C GLU A 36 1.67 8.72 -14.17
N ASP A 37 1.49 9.67 -13.24
CA ASP A 37 1.54 9.39 -11.80
C ASP A 37 0.23 8.82 -11.25
N TYR A 38 -0.86 8.81 -12.02
CA TYR A 38 -2.19 8.34 -11.60
C TYR A 38 -2.14 7.02 -10.80
N GLN A 39 -1.40 6.04 -11.30
CA GLN A 39 -1.35 4.69 -10.72
C GLN A 39 -0.73 4.69 -9.32
N ARG A 40 0.30 5.53 -9.10
CA ARG A 40 0.96 5.70 -7.80
C ARG A 40 0.05 6.41 -6.80
N TYR A 41 -0.66 7.44 -7.25
CA TYR A 41 -1.59 8.21 -6.42
C TYR A 41 -2.85 7.42 -6.06
N GLN A 42 -3.35 6.58 -6.98
CA GLN A 42 -4.41 5.63 -6.65
C GLN A 42 -3.93 4.66 -5.57
N LEU A 43 -2.72 4.12 -5.69
CA LEU A 43 -2.19 3.19 -4.70
C LEU A 43 -2.02 3.85 -3.31
N LYS A 44 -1.66 5.14 -3.25
CA LYS A 44 -1.66 5.92 -1.99
C LYS A 44 -3.05 5.97 -1.33
N LEU A 45 -4.10 6.23 -2.12
CA LEU A 45 -5.48 6.19 -1.61
C LEU A 45 -5.85 4.79 -1.11
N ASP A 46 -5.48 3.75 -1.87
CA ASP A 46 -5.76 2.37 -1.51
C ASP A 46 -5.06 1.96 -0.20
N VAL A 47 -3.82 2.43 0.04
CA VAL A 47 -3.11 2.20 1.31
C VAL A 47 -3.80 2.91 2.45
N ALA A 48 -4.22 4.17 2.28
CA ALA A 48 -4.96 4.90 3.31
C ALA A 48 -6.31 4.22 3.66
N GLU A 49 -7.06 3.74 2.66
CA GLU A 49 -8.29 2.97 2.86
C GLU A 49 -8.01 1.67 3.63
N THR A 50 -6.98 0.92 3.19
CA THR A 50 -6.59 -0.35 3.80
C THR A 50 -6.18 -0.17 5.25
N ARG A 51 -5.42 0.90 5.57
CA ARG A 51 -4.97 1.24 6.92
C ARG A 51 -6.13 1.58 7.84
N LEU A 52 -7.05 2.46 7.42
CA LEU A 52 -8.25 2.76 8.20
C LEU A 52 -9.08 1.49 8.42
N GLY A 53 -9.28 0.69 7.37
CA GLY A 53 -9.95 -0.60 7.46
C GLY A 53 -9.30 -1.54 8.49
N ARG A 54 -7.97 -1.59 8.54
CA ARG A 54 -7.18 -2.42 9.47
C ARG A 54 -7.44 -2.02 10.91
N TRP A 55 -7.52 -0.71 11.21
CA TRP A 55 -7.89 -0.23 12.54
C TRP A 55 -9.26 -0.75 12.97
N GLY A 56 -10.27 -0.63 12.10
CA GLY A 56 -11.63 -1.09 12.42
C GLY A 56 -11.70 -2.60 12.67
N GLU A 57 -10.94 -3.39 11.92
CA GLU A 57 -10.84 -4.83 12.15
C GLU A 57 -10.15 -5.14 13.49
N ALA A 58 -9.04 -4.46 13.80
CA ALA A 58 -8.25 -4.71 15.00
C ALA A 58 -8.97 -4.35 16.31
N VAL A 59 -9.78 -3.28 16.32
CA VAL A 59 -10.62 -2.94 17.48
C VAL A 59 -11.95 -3.70 17.50
N GLY A 60 -12.25 -4.49 16.45
CA GLY A 60 -13.53 -5.17 16.32
C GLY A 60 -14.71 -4.20 16.23
N VAL A 61 -14.57 -3.10 15.49
CA VAL A 61 -15.52 -1.96 15.46
C VAL A 61 -16.96 -2.39 15.15
N ASN A 62 -17.11 -3.45 14.35
CA ASN A 62 -18.38 -4.00 13.89
C ASN A 62 -18.94 -5.12 14.79
N SER A 63 -18.24 -5.48 15.86
CA SER A 63 -18.60 -6.57 16.79
C SER A 63 -18.67 -6.11 18.25
N ASP A 64 -17.91 -5.09 18.64
CA ASP A 64 -17.92 -4.58 20.00
C ASP A 64 -19.09 -3.60 20.19
N ILE A 65 -19.93 -3.94 21.18
CA ILE A 65 -21.16 -3.20 21.52
C ILE A 65 -20.89 -1.74 21.90
N ARG A 66 -19.69 -1.40 22.38
CA ARG A 66 -19.32 -0.03 22.74
C ARG A 66 -19.34 0.89 21.52
N PHE A 67 -19.04 0.38 20.33
CA PHE A 67 -19.06 1.15 19.08
C PHE A 67 -20.44 1.24 18.42
N ALA A 68 -21.43 0.50 18.92
CA ALA A 68 -22.79 0.52 18.40
C ALA A 68 -23.65 1.66 18.96
N ALA A 69 -23.24 2.27 20.07
CA ALA A 69 -23.96 3.39 20.70
C ALA A 69 -23.65 4.72 19.99
N SER A 70 -24.68 5.53 19.74
CA SER A 70 -24.53 6.92 19.23
C SER A 70 -24.00 7.90 20.29
N SER A 71 -24.01 7.51 21.57
CA SER A 71 -23.41 8.29 22.66
C SER A 71 -22.60 7.35 23.57
N PRO A 72 -21.37 7.00 23.18
CA PRO A 72 -20.53 6.09 23.95
C PRO A 72 -20.16 6.75 25.29
N SER A 73 -20.06 5.98 26.38
CA SER A 73 -19.62 6.49 27.69
C SER A 73 -18.11 6.38 27.89
N ASP A 74 -17.49 5.35 27.29
CA ASP A 74 -16.06 5.08 27.29
C ASP A 74 -15.29 6.23 26.62
N LYS A 75 -14.25 6.74 27.29
CA LYS A 75 -13.46 7.88 26.84
C LYS A 75 -12.70 7.59 25.54
N ALA A 76 -12.12 6.42 25.38
CA ALA A 76 -11.39 6.05 24.16
C ALA A 76 -12.36 5.95 22.98
N VAL A 77 -13.55 5.40 23.20
CA VAL A 77 -14.60 5.29 22.18
C VAL A 77 -15.17 6.67 21.80
N LYS A 78 -15.36 7.57 22.77
CA LYS A 78 -15.74 8.98 22.50
C LYS A 78 -14.68 9.70 21.67
N ASN A 79 -13.41 9.53 22.00
CA ASN A 79 -12.31 10.14 21.23
C ASN A 79 -12.26 9.58 19.81
N ALA A 80 -12.47 8.27 19.65
CA ALA A 80 -12.53 7.65 18.33
C ALA A 80 -13.71 8.18 17.49
N LEU A 81 -14.86 8.46 18.12
CA LEU A 81 -15.98 9.12 17.44
C LEU A 81 -15.56 10.48 16.87
N GLY A 82 -14.97 11.35 17.68
CA GLY A 82 -14.54 12.68 17.25
C GLY A 82 -13.51 12.64 16.11
N ILE A 83 -12.54 11.73 16.17
CA ILE A 83 -11.55 11.59 15.09
C ILE A 83 -12.20 11.09 13.78
N LEU A 84 -13.17 10.19 13.87
CA LEU A 84 -13.92 9.75 12.68
C LEU A 84 -14.83 10.87 12.13
N GLU A 85 -15.35 11.75 12.99
CA GLU A 85 -16.05 12.97 12.57
C GLU A 85 -15.10 13.91 11.81
N ASP A 86 -13.87 14.10 12.30
CA ASP A 86 -12.85 14.89 11.60
C ASP A 86 -12.49 14.30 10.21
N ILE A 87 -12.36 12.97 10.11
CA ILE A 87 -12.14 12.28 8.82
C ILE A 87 -13.33 12.51 7.88
N ALA A 88 -14.55 12.40 8.39
CA ALA A 88 -15.77 12.65 7.64
C ALA A 88 -15.82 14.09 7.10
N ASP A 89 -15.53 15.08 7.95
CA ASP A 89 -15.49 16.50 7.57
C ASP A 89 -14.40 16.78 6.52
N CYS A 90 -13.25 16.09 6.60
CA CYS A 90 -12.20 16.16 5.58
C CYS A 90 -12.72 15.71 4.20
N PHE A 91 -13.43 14.58 4.12
CA PHE A 91 -14.05 14.13 2.88
C PHE A 91 -15.10 15.11 2.37
N GLU A 92 -15.94 15.64 3.25
CA GLU A 92 -16.98 16.60 2.86
C GLU A 92 -16.36 17.90 2.31
N ALA A 93 -15.30 18.40 2.93
CA ALA A 93 -14.55 19.57 2.46
C ALA A 93 -13.91 19.32 1.09
N ALA A 94 -13.34 18.14 0.88
CA ALA A 94 -12.77 17.73 -0.41
C ALA A 94 -13.84 17.62 -1.51
N GLN A 95 -15.00 17.04 -1.21
CA GLN A 95 -16.15 16.97 -2.12
C GLN A 95 -16.68 18.36 -2.48
N LYS A 96 -16.82 19.25 -1.49
CA LYS A 96 -17.21 20.65 -1.74
C LYS A 96 -16.22 21.36 -2.65
N LYS A 97 -14.92 21.12 -2.49
CA LYS A 97 -13.87 21.66 -3.37
C LYS A 97 -13.97 21.08 -4.78
N SER A 98 -14.15 19.77 -4.90
CA SER A 98 -14.35 19.07 -6.18
C SER A 98 -15.55 19.62 -6.94
N LYS A 99 -16.70 19.76 -6.27
CA LYS A 99 -17.91 20.34 -6.86
C LYS A 99 -17.71 21.77 -7.36
N ARG A 100 -17.06 22.63 -6.56
CA ARG A 100 -16.75 24.02 -6.95
C ARG A 100 -15.83 24.10 -8.17
N TYR A 101 -14.94 23.13 -8.35
CA TYR A 101 -14.11 23.03 -9.55
C TYR A 101 -14.95 22.56 -10.75
N ALA A 102 -15.76 21.51 -10.55
CA ALA A 102 -16.65 20.97 -11.58
C ALA A 102 -17.67 21.98 -12.12
N ASP A 103 -18.16 22.90 -11.29
CA ASP A 103 -19.08 23.96 -11.72
C ASP A 103 -18.43 25.00 -12.68
N ARG A 104 -17.10 24.99 -12.82
CA ARG A 104 -16.33 26.03 -13.56
C ARG A 104 -15.48 25.48 -14.70
N ALA A 105 -15.13 24.20 -14.63
CA ALA A 105 -14.23 23.53 -15.56
C ALA A 105 -14.99 23.03 -16.79
N ASP A 106 -14.28 22.84 -17.90
CA ASP A 106 -14.85 22.27 -19.11
C ASP A 106 -14.91 20.72 -19.08
N GLU A 107 -15.56 20.12 -20.09
CA GLU A 107 -15.69 18.65 -20.15
C GLU A 107 -14.34 17.91 -20.22
N GLN A 108 -13.31 18.52 -20.82
CA GLN A 108 -11.99 17.90 -20.96
C GLN A 108 -11.26 17.87 -19.62
N GLU A 109 -11.36 18.96 -18.85
CA GLU A 109 -10.80 19.07 -17.50
C GLU A 109 -11.45 18.10 -16.51
N LEU A 110 -12.71 17.73 -16.75
CA LEU A 110 -13.48 16.82 -15.90
C LEU A 110 -13.28 15.34 -16.19
N MET A 111 -12.51 15.00 -17.22
CA MET A 111 -12.20 13.61 -17.53
C MET A 111 -11.44 12.95 -16.37
N VAL A 112 -11.82 11.71 -16.05
CA VAL A 112 -11.19 10.90 -15.02
C VAL A 112 -10.47 9.69 -15.61
N HIS A 113 -9.48 9.20 -14.87
CA HIS A 113 -8.89 7.89 -15.12
C HIS A 113 -9.85 6.77 -14.71
N ASN A 114 -9.67 5.62 -15.34
CA ASN A 114 -10.32 4.37 -14.99
C ASN A 114 -9.27 3.26 -14.74
N ASN A 115 -9.73 2.06 -14.38
CA ASN A 115 -8.84 0.94 -14.07
C ASN A 115 -8.00 0.48 -15.28
N ASN A 116 -8.49 0.65 -16.51
CA ASN A 116 -7.78 0.25 -17.72
C ASN A 116 -6.63 1.19 -18.07
N ASP A 117 -6.58 2.39 -17.48
CA ASP A 117 -5.44 3.31 -17.59
C ASP A 117 -4.24 2.89 -16.72
N MET A 118 -4.41 1.87 -15.85
CA MET A 118 -3.32 1.29 -15.07
C MET A 118 -2.62 0.15 -15.82
N ASN A 119 -1.32 -0.04 -15.57
CA ASN A 119 -0.66 -1.27 -16.00
C ASN A 119 -1.11 -2.48 -15.15
N LEU A 120 -0.86 -3.70 -15.63
CA LEU A 120 -1.33 -4.93 -14.98
C LEU A 120 -0.82 -5.12 -13.54
N MET A 121 0.36 -4.59 -13.21
CA MET A 121 0.90 -4.67 -11.85
C MET A 121 0.08 -3.80 -10.90
N PHE A 122 -0.15 -2.52 -11.23
CA PHE A 122 -0.97 -1.64 -10.41
C PHE A 122 -2.44 -2.08 -10.35
N GLN A 123 -3.00 -2.61 -11.43
CA GLN A 123 -4.36 -3.19 -11.41
C GLN A 123 -4.49 -4.32 -10.38
N ARG A 124 -3.49 -5.21 -10.30
CA ARG A 124 -3.48 -6.31 -9.32
C ARG A 124 -3.37 -5.78 -7.90
N LEU A 125 -2.49 -4.80 -7.65
CA LEU A 125 -2.35 -4.15 -6.35
C LEU A 125 -3.65 -3.47 -5.92
N HIS A 126 -4.21 -2.62 -6.79
CA HIS A 126 -5.47 -1.89 -6.55
C HIS A 126 -6.64 -2.84 -6.24
N LYS A 127 -6.79 -3.90 -7.05
CA LYS A 127 -7.81 -4.93 -6.82
C LYS A 127 -7.63 -5.61 -5.47
N ARG A 128 -6.40 -5.94 -5.09
CA ARG A 128 -6.10 -6.59 -3.80
C ARG A 128 -6.52 -5.68 -2.63
N SER A 129 -6.16 -4.40 -2.67
CA SER A 129 -6.55 -3.44 -1.64
C SER A 129 -8.08 -3.32 -1.52
N LYS A 130 -8.78 -3.24 -2.66
CA LYS A 130 -10.26 -3.25 -2.69
C LYS A 130 -10.87 -4.51 -2.09
N ASP A 131 -10.27 -5.68 -2.36
CA ASP A 131 -10.74 -6.93 -1.76
C ASP A 131 -10.53 -6.95 -0.25
N PHE A 132 -9.44 -6.38 0.28
CA PHE A 132 -9.25 -6.22 1.73
C PHE A 132 -10.25 -5.25 2.34
N ALA A 133 -10.42 -4.06 1.76
CA ALA A 133 -11.40 -3.07 2.22
C ALA A 133 -12.81 -3.68 2.28
N ARG A 134 -13.24 -4.39 1.22
CA ARG A 134 -14.54 -5.05 1.15
C ARG A 134 -14.71 -6.16 2.20
N ARG A 135 -13.66 -6.93 2.50
CA ARG A 135 -13.73 -8.01 3.53
C ARG A 135 -13.90 -7.44 4.93
N ARG A 136 -13.32 -6.27 5.21
CA ARG A 136 -13.32 -5.61 6.52
C ARG A 136 -14.60 -4.84 6.81
N GLN A 137 -15.24 -4.32 5.77
CA GLN A 137 -16.55 -3.71 5.88
C GLN A 137 -17.61 -4.80 6.06
N LYS A 138 -18.43 -4.70 7.11
CA LYS A 138 -19.67 -5.49 7.16
C LYS A 138 -20.64 -4.94 6.11
N SER A 139 -21.47 -5.82 5.55
CA SER A 139 -22.51 -5.51 4.56
C SER A 139 -23.67 -4.67 5.12
N THR A 140 -23.40 -3.68 5.97
CA THR A 140 -24.39 -2.66 6.28
C THR A 140 -24.74 -1.96 4.98
N SER A 141 -26.04 -1.92 4.67
CA SER A 141 -26.60 -1.20 3.54
C SER A 141 -26.25 0.29 3.66
N ILE A 142 -25.09 0.68 3.17
CA ILE A 142 -24.70 2.08 3.06
C ILE A 142 -25.44 2.65 1.85
N VAL A 143 -26.05 3.82 2.02
CA VAL A 143 -26.69 4.56 0.93
C VAL A 143 -25.66 4.76 -0.17
N LYS A 144 -26.01 4.42 -1.41
CA LYS A 144 -25.12 4.66 -2.56
C LYS A 144 -24.75 6.15 -2.62
N LYS A 145 -23.46 6.45 -2.47
CA LYS A 145 -22.93 7.82 -2.61
C LYS A 145 -22.73 8.17 -4.08
N ALA A 146 -22.70 9.47 -4.37
CA ALA A 146 -22.30 9.95 -5.68
C ALA A 146 -20.78 9.84 -5.83
N ALA A 147 -20.31 9.29 -6.95
CA ALA A 147 -18.89 9.35 -7.28
C ALA A 147 -18.47 10.81 -7.51
N TRP A 148 -17.26 11.15 -7.10
CA TRP A 148 -16.68 12.49 -7.23
C TRP A 148 -15.17 12.37 -7.49
N ALA A 149 -14.55 13.43 -8.00
CA ALA A 149 -13.16 13.35 -8.43
C ALA A 149 -12.25 14.34 -7.70
N LEU A 150 -11.02 13.89 -7.44
CA LEU A 150 -9.89 14.75 -7.14
C LEU A 150 -9.21 15.10 -8.45
N TYR A 151 -9.04 16.40 -8.72
CA TYR A 151 -8.50 16.89 -9.99
C TYR A 151 -7.02 17.27 -9.93
N ASP A 152 -6.42 17.29 -8.74
CA ASP A 152 -5.02 17.66 -8.56
C ASP A 152 -4.32 16.84 -7.47
N LYS A 153 -3.01 16.63 -7.66
CA LYS A 153 -2.15 15.84 -6.76
C LYS A 153 -2.14 16.37 -5.33
N LYS A 154 -2.10 17.69 -5.17
CA LYS A 154 -2.03 18.35 -3.86
C LYS A 154 -3.28 18.10 -3.03
N SER A 155 -4.46 18.10 -3.65
CA SER A 155 -5.72 17.76 -2.96
C SER A 155 -5.71 16.33 -2.44
N LEU A 156 -5.19 15.38 -3.22
CA LEU A 156 -5.07 13.99 -2.78
C LEU A 156 -4.07 13.84 -1.64
N GLU A 157 -2.86 14.38 -1.78
CA GLU A 157 -1.84 14.33 -0.72
C GLU A 157 -2.35 14.92 0.58
N ASN A 158 -3.06 16.05 0.52
CA ASN A 158 -3.64 16.67 1.70
C ASN A 158 -4.64 15.74 2.41
N ILE A 159 -5.56 15.13 1.67
CA ILE A 159 -6.57 14.22 2.25
C ILE A 159 -5.89 12.99 2.85
N VAL A 160 -4.99 12.37 2.09
CA VAL A 160 -4.27 11.17 2.52
C VAL A 160 -3.42 11.42 3.75
N ASN A 161 -2.67 12.51 3.79
CA ASN A 161 -1.82 12.84 4.94
C ASN A 161 -2.65 13.19 6.18
N GLN A 162 -3.73 13.95 6.02
CA GLN A 162 -4.64 14.26 7.13
C GLN A 162 -5.28 12.99 7.69
N ILE A 163 -5.86 12.14 6.84
CA ILE A 163 -6.43 10.86 7.27
C ILE A 163 -5.39 9.98 7.94
N SER A 164 -4.17 9.92 7.42
CA SER A 164 -3.09 9.13 8.03
C SER A 164 -2.75 9.62 9.44
N SER A 165 -2.69 10.93 9.67
CA SER A 165 -2.46 11.49 11.02
C SER A 165 -3.60 11.17 11.99
N TRP A 166 -4.86 11.23 11.54
CA TRP A 166 -6.00 10.84 12.37
C TRP A 166 -6.01 9.33 12.66
N VAL A 167 -5.60 8.49 11.70
CA VAL A 167 -5.45 7.06 11.93
C VAL A 167 -4.31 6.78 12.93
N ASP A 168 -3.20 7.53 12.91
CA ASP A 168 -2.17 7.44 13.96
C ASP A 168 -2.74 7.72 15.36
N GLU A 169 -3.67 8.67 15.47
CA GLU A 169 -4.35 8.98 16.72
C GLU A 169 -5.32 7.87 17.14
N LEU A 170 -6.12 7.34 16.19
CA LEU A 170 -7.02 6.21 16.43
C LEU A 170 -6.28 4.96 16.91
N GLU A 171 -5.13 4.65 16.32
CA GLU A 171 -4.30 3.51 16.70
C GLU A 171 -3.79 3.63 18.15
N LYS A 172 -3.51 4.85 18.63
CA LYS A 172 -3.03 5.10 20.01
C LYS A 172 -4.11 4.96 21.08
N LEU A 173 -5.39 4.98 20.71
CA LEU A 173 -6.50 4.90 21.66
C LEU A 173 -6.75 3.48 22.20
N PHE A 174 -6.26 2.45 21.50
CA PHE A 174 -6.56 1.05 21.82
C PHE A 174 -5.30 0.17 21.70
N PRO A 175 -5.14 -0.85 22.56
CA PRO A 175 -4.00 -1.77 22.50
C PRO A 175 -4.21 -2.80 21.37
N ILE A 176 -3.82 -2.45 20.15
CA ILE A 176 -4.08 -3.24 18.93
C ILE A 176 -2.84 -3.82 18.25
N GLU A 177 -1.64 -3.57 18.78
CA GLU A 177 -0.36 -3.75 18.08
C GLU A 177 -0.16 -5.18 17.55
N ALA A 178 -0.48 -6.19 18.36
CA ALA A 178 -0.30 -7.59 17.99
C ALA A 178 -1.24 -8.03 16.86
N ALA A 179 -2.52 -7.63 16.92
CA ALA A 179 -3.48 -7.91 15.85
C ALA A 179 -3.13 -7.13 14.58
N TYR A 180 -2.72 -5.86 14.74
CA TYR A 180 -2.33 -4.98 13.64
C TYR A 180 -1.18 -5.56 12.81
N GLN A 181 -0.11 -6.02 13.48
CA GLN A 181 1.04 -6.62 12.80
C GLN A 181 0.65 -7.87 12.01
N ARG A 182 -0.19 -8.73 12.58
CA ARG A 182 -0.71 -9.91 11.88
C ARG A 182 -1.51 -9.54 10.63
N TYR A 183 -2.34 -8.51 10.70
CA TYR A 183 -3.11 -8.07 9.53
C TYR A 183 -2.22 -7.50 8.42
N ILE A 184 -1.15 -6.77 8.77
CA ILE A 184 -0.17 -6.29 7.79
C ILE A 184 0.52 -7.47 7.08
N GLU A 185 0.90 -8.51 7.82
CA GLU A 185 1.54 -9.70 7.23
C GLU A 185 0.62 -10.39 6.22
N ILE A 186 -0.67 -10.55 6.56
CA ILE A 186 -1.68 -11.10 5.66
C ILE A 186 -1.86 -10.21 4.40
N GLU A 187 -1.85 -8.88 4.56
CA GLU A 187 -2.02 -7.93 3.44
C GLU A 187 -0.94 -8.01 2.38
N ILE A 188 0.28 -8.38 2.78
CA ILE A 188 1.43 -8.49 1.88
C ILE A 188 1.77 -9.93 1.52
N GLU A 189 1.16 -10.94 2.15
CA GLU A 189 1.46 -12.37 2.00
C GLU A 189 1.53 -12.83 0.54
N GLU A 190 0.54 -12.44 -0.27
CA GLU A 190 0.44 -12.86 -1.68
C GLU A 190 1.33 -12.04 -2.63
N VAL A 191 1.94 -10.94 -2.16
CA VAL A 191 2.83 -10.08 -2.96
C VAL A 191 4.25 -10.60 -2.90
N ASN A 192 4.70 -11.20 -4.00
CA ASN A 192 5.97 -11.92 -4.03
C ASN A 192 6.91 -11.46 -5.15
N ASP A 193 6.57 -10.39 -5.86
CA ASP A 193 7.44 -9.75 -6.85
C ASP A 193 7.96 -8.41 -6.33
N GLU A 194 9.23 -8.16 -6.60
CA GLU A 194 9.98 -7.01 -6.11
C GLU A 194 9.39 -5.68 -6.57
N LEU A 195 8.96 -5.60 -7.83
CA LEU A 195 8.36 -4.38 -8.39
C LEU A 195 7.05 -4.00 -7.67
N SER A 196 6.17 -4.97 -7.40
CA SER A 196 4.94 -4.74 -6.65
C SER A 196 5.20 -4.36 -5.20
N LEU A 197 6.22 -4.96 -4.56
CA LEU A 197 6.61 -4.61 -3.20
C LEU A 197 7.21 -3.20 -3.14
N LYS A 198 8.09 -2.83 -4.06
CA LYS A 198 8.62 -1.46 -4.15
C LYS A 198 7.50 -0.44 -4.37
N ALA A 199 6.57 -0.71 -5.27
CA ALA A 199 5.41 0.16 -5.48
C ALA A 199 4.54 0.31 -4.21
N LEU A 200 4.33 -0.77 -3.45
CA LEU A 200 3.62 -0.70 -2.17
C LEU A 200 4.42 0.06 -1.10
N LYS A 201 5.74 -0.11 -1.03
CA LYS A 201 6.61 0.64 -0.12
C LYS A 201 6.52 2.13 -0.41
N ASP A 202 6.67 2.52 -1.68
CA ASP A 202 6.59 3.92 -2.12
C ASP A 202 5.20 4.53 -1.83
N ALA A 203 4.13 3.75 -2.01
CA ALA A 203 2.79 4.20 -1.67
C ALA A 203 2.55 4.28 -0.16
N ALA A 204 3.15 3.40 0.64
CA ALA A 204 3.01 3.41 2.10
C ALA A 204 3.85 4.49 2.79
N CYS A 205 4.88 5.01 2.13
CA CYS A 205 5.70 6.11 2.62
C CYS A 205 4.82 7.30 3.04
N ASP A 206 5.05 7.80 4.26
CA ASP A 206 4.29 8.87 4.93
C ASP A 206 2.80 8.57 5.23
N ILE A 207 2.28 7.39 4.85
CA ILE A 207 0.86 6.99 5.04
C ILE A 207 0.74 5.87 6.07
N ASP A 208 1.57 4.84 5.96
CA ASP A 208 1.51 3.61 6.76
C ASP A 208 2.92 3.07 7.01
N SER A 209 3.60 3.66 8.00
CA SER A 209 4.96 3.27 8.39
C SER A 209 5.08 1.82 8.86
N ALA A 210 3.99 1.20 9.30
CA ALA A 210 3.99 -0.20 9.71
C ALA A 210 3.98 -1.13 8.48
N LEU A 211 3.13 -0.82 7.48
CA LEU A 211 3.14 -1.50 6.19
C LEU A 211 4.47 -1.29 5.46
N GLU A 212 4.99 -0.06 5.41
CA GLU A 212 6.26 0.25 4.75
C GLU A 212 7.39 -0.63 5.28
N ARG A 213 7.56 -0.70 6.61
CA ARG A 213 8.58 -1.55 7.24
C ARG A 213 8.35 -3.04 7.00
N ALA A 214 7.10 -3.49 6.94
CA ALA A 214 6.79 -4.90 6.67
C ALA A 214 7.11 -5.28 5.22
N VAL A 215 6.81 -4.38 4.28
CA VAL A 215 7.18 -4.53 2.87
C VAL A 215 8.69 -4.51 2.70
N GLU A 216 9.41 -3.62 3.37
CA GLU A 216 10.88 -3.58 3.35
C GLU A 216 11.49 -4.90 3.82
N ARG A 217 11.06 -5.42 4.98
CA ARG A 217 11.48 -6.76 5.45
C ARG A 217 11.16 -7.86 4.45
N LYS A 218 10.03 -7.75 3.73
CA LYS A 218 9.63 -8.73 2.73
C LYS A 218 10.48 -8.66 1.47
N VAL A 219 10.85 -7.45 1.01
CA VAL A 219 11.80 -7.27 -0.09
C VAL A 219 13.13 -7.93 0.25
N ASP A 220 13.66 -7.69 1.44
CA ASP A 220 14.90 -8.30 1.93
C ASP A 220 14.83 -9.84 1.99
N SER A 221 13.62 -10.40 2.16
CA SER A 221 13.39 -11.86 2.18
C SER A 221 13.25 -12.50 0.80
N ILE A 222 12.95 -11.69 -0.23
CA ILE A 222 12.73 -12.17 -1.61
C ILE A 222 13.99 -11.99 -2.45
N GLU A 223 14.82 -10.98 -2.15
CA GLU A 223 16.14 -10.86 -2.76
C GLU A 223 17.06 -11.97 -2.24
N GLY A 224 17.38 -12.96 -3.07
CA GLY A 224 18.54 -13.81 -2.86
C GLY A 224 19.78 -12.94 -2.66
N LYS A 225 20.47 -13.09 -1.52
CA LYS A 225 21.59 -12.23 -1.14
C LYS A 225 22.92 -12.91 -1.46
N ASN A 226 23.78 -12.24 -2.19
CA ASN A 226 25.16 -12.69 -2.43
C ASN A 226 26.12 -11.73 -1.74
N SER A 227 27.02 -12.24 -0.89
CA SER A 227 27.93 -11.39 -0.10
C SER A 227 29.30 -12.01 0.10
N ALA A 228 30.32 -11.16 0.14
CA ALA A 228 31.71 -11.51 0.47
C ALA A 228 32.31 -10.41 1.34
N ARG A 229 33.02 -10.78 2.42
CA ARG A 229 33.57 -9.81 3.38
C ARG A 229 35.01 -9.44 3.07
N ASP A 230 35.94 -10.39 3.22
CA ASP A 230 37.37 -10.16 3.07
C ASP A 230 37.88 -10.85 1.80
N ILE A 231 38.28 -10.07 0.80
CA ILE A 231 38.70 -10.58 -0.51
C ILE A 231 40.16 -10.19 -0.76
N MET A 232 41.04 -11.18 -0.84
CA MET A 232 42.45 -11.03 -1.19
C MET A 232 42.70 -11.65 -2.58
N MET A 233 43.07 -10.80 -3.54
CA MET A 233 43.31 -11.20 -4.93
C MET A 233 44.75 -10.87 -5.32
N GLU A 234 45.47 -11.86 -5.86
CA GLU A 234 46.82 -11.70 -6.40
C GLU A 234 46.88 -12.15 -7.87
N ASP A 235 47.89 -11.66 -8.60
CA ASP A 235 48.13 -11.91 -10.02
C ASP A 235 46.94 -11.58 -10.94
N LYS A 236 46.44 -12.57 -11.70
CA LYS A 236 45.36 -12.45 -12.68
C LYS A 236 44.04 -13.03 -12.15
N ALA A 237 43.92 -13.19 -10.84
CA ALA A 237 42.73 -13.79 -10.26
C ALA A 237 41.49 -12.91 -10.50
N ARG A 238 40.32 -13.52 -10.66
CA ARG A 238 39.03 -12.85 -10.90
C ARG A 238 38.00 -13.24 -9.86
N PHE A 239 37.23 -12.27 -9.38
CA PHE A 239 36.20 -12.48 -8.36
C PHE A 239 34.88 -11.84 -8.80
N HIS A 240 33.77 -12.56 -8.61
CA HIS A 240 32.43 -12.05 -8.91
C HIS A 240 31.48 -12.34 -7.74
N VAL A 241 30.76 -11.30 -7.27
CA VAL A 241 29.61 -11.45 -6.37
C VAL A 241 28.37 -11.13 -7.17
N GLY A 242 27.49 -12.11 -7.31
CA GLY A 242 26.31 -11.97 -8.15
C GLY A 242 25.86 -13.28 -8.75
N ASN A 243 24.60 -13.26 -9.18
CA ASN A 243 24.03 -14.34 -9.97
C ASN A 243 24.43 -14.16 -11.44
N VAL A 244 24.73 -15.26 -12.11
CA VAL A 244 25.08 -15.30 -13.53
C VAL A 244 23.93 -15.95 -14.29
N PHE A 245 23.48 -15.29 -15.34
CA PHE A 245 22.37 -15.76 -16.19
C PHE A 245 22.89 -16.03 -17.59
N SER A 246 22.63 -17.22 -18.12
CA SER A 246 22.93 -17.51 -19.52
C SER A 246 21.93 -16.84 -20.45
N GLU A 247 22.35 -16.58 -21.69
CA GLU A 247 21.55 -15.90 -22.71
C GLU A 247 20.20 -16.60 -22.95
N GLY A 248 20.18 -17.94 -22.88
CA GLY A 248 18.96 -18.74 -23.04
C GLY A 248 17.97 -18.63 -21.88
N VAL A 249 18.42 -18.23 -20.68
CA VAL A 249 17.52 -17.93 -19.54
C VAL A 249 16.93 -16.54 -19.68
N LEU A 250 17.72 -15.56 -20.10
CA LEU A 250 17.26 -14.19 -20.34
C LEU A 250 16.20 -14.11 -21.45
N GLN A 251 16.37 -14.87 -22.53
CA GLN A 251 15.43 -14.89 -23.66
C GLN A 251 14.06 -15.53 -23.35
N ARG A 252 13.95 -16.34 -22.29
CA ARG A 252 12.70 -17.04 -21.94
C ARG A 252 11.78 -16.25 -21.02
N GLU A 253 12.15 -15.02 -20.63
CA GLU A 253 11.43 -14.21 -19.63
C GLU A 253 11.05 -15.02 -18.37
N MET A 254 11.83 -16.05 -18.02
CA MET A 254 11.59 -16.79 -16.79
C MET A 254 12.02 -15.91 -15.62
N LEU A 255 11.05 -15.43 -14.85
CA LEU A 255 11.27 -14.86 -13.53
C LEU A 255 11.90 -15.93 -12.64
N VAL A 256 13.22 -15.98 -12.60
CA VAL A 256 13.97 -16.79 -11.64
C VAL A 256 13.73 -16.18 -10.27
N LYS A 257 12.83 -16.79 -9.50
CA LYS A 257 12.63 -16.47 -8.08
C LYS A 257 13.78 -17.07 -7.28
N ASP A 258 14.93 -16.41 -7.32
CA ASP A 258 16.07 -16.79 -6.50
C ASP A 258 15.97 -16.15 -5.11
N GLN A 259 15.85 -16.99 -4.08
CA GLN A 259 15.85 -16.60 -2.66
C GLN A 259 17.10 -17.10 -1.93
N THR A 260 18.11 -17.56 -2.67
CA THR A 260 19.31 -18.16 -2.08
C THR A 260 20.16 -17.08 -1.45
N ASN A 261 20.66 -17.34 -0.24
CA ASN A 261 21.65 -16.49 0.40
C ASN A 261 23.03 -17.16 0.31
N ASN A 262 23.90 -16.63 -0.54
CA ASN A 262 25.29 -17.06 -0.68
C ASN A 262 26.19 -16.08 0.07
N SER A 263 27.00 -16.59 0.99
CA SER A 263 27.95 -15.76 1.74
C SER A 263 29.31 -16.45 1.88
N VAL A 264 30.37 -15.64 1.86
CA VAL A 264 31.73 -16.07 2.18
C VAL A 264 32.41 -15.02 3.05
N GLU A 265 33.07 -15.48 4.12
CA GLU A 265 33.78 -14.57 5.02
C GLU A 265 35.13 -14.14 4.45
N THR A 266 35.97 -15.08 4.04
CA THR A 266 37.31 -14.78 3.52
C THR A 266 37.59 -15.55 2.23
N VAL A 267 38.10 -14.85 1.22
CA VAL A 267 38.54 -15.41 -0.05
C VAL A 267 39.98 -14.99 -0.28
N SER A 268 40.85 -15.95 -0.59
CA SER A 268 42.20 -15.71 -1.07
C SER A 268 42.38 -16.42 -2.40
N ALA A 269 42.64 -15.67 -3.47
CA ALA A 269 42.81 -16.20 -4.81
C ALA A 269 44.10 -15.63 -5.44
N THR A 270 44.87 -16.51 -6.09
CA THR A 270 46.18 -16.19 -6.68
C THR A 270 46.26 -16.72 -8.11
N LYS A 271 47.31 -16.37 -8.86
CA LYS A 271 47.53 -16.82 -10.25
C LYS A 271 46.34 -16.51 -11.16
N GLU A 272 45.79 -17.52 -11.85
CA GLU A 272 44.66 -17.39 -12.77
C GLU A 272 43.34 -17.90 -12.17
N ALA A 273 43.23 -17.93 -10.84
CA ALA A 273 42.03 -18.37 -10.14
C ALA A 273 40.82 -17.49 -10.48
N ARG A 274 39.68 -18.11 -10.75
CA ARG A 274 38.38 -17.44 -10.82
C ARG A 274 37.59 -17.86 -9.59
N VAL A 275 36.72 -17.01 -9.06
CA VAL A 275 35.84 -17.31 -7.92
C VAL A 275 34.52 -16.57 -8.11
N GLN A 276 33.40 -17.24 -7.88
CA GLN A 276 32.06 -16.65 -7.90
C GLN A 276 31.32 -16.95 -6.60
N VAL A 277 30.66 -15.93 -6.06
CA VAL A 277 29.70 -16.05 -4.96
C VAL A 277 28.34 -15.64 -5.49
N GLY A 278 27.50 -16.64 -5.76
CA GLY A 278 26.15 -16.47 -6.29
C GLY A 278 25.76 -17.66 -7.16
N ASN A 279 24.50 -17.66 -7.59
CA ASN A 279 23.94 -18.76 -8.38
C ASN A 279 24.25 -18.60 -9.87
N ILE A 280 24.23 -19.72 -10.60
CA ILE A 280 24.37 -19.76 -12.05
C ILE A 280 23.09 -20.35 -12.63
N TYR A 281 22.42 -19.59 -13.48
CA TYR A 281 21.15 -19.95 -14.11
C TYR A 281 21.33 -20.15 -15.61
N GLY A 282 21.14 -21.39 -16.06
CA GLY A 282 21.35 -21.79 -17.45
C GLY A 282 22.82 -22.10 -17.76
N GLY A 283 23.03 -22.99 -18.72
CA GLY A 283 24.36 -23.54 -19.04
C GLY A 283 25.41 -22.52 -19.47
N LYS A 284 26.68 -22.98 -19.43
CA LYS A 284 27.94 -22.24 -19.48
C LYS A 284 28.03 -21.06 -18.49
N GLY A 285 28.62 -21.29 -17.32
CA GLY A 285 28.93 -20.27 -16.32
C GLY A 285 30.25 -19.54 -16.61
N ILE A 286 30.73 -18.72 -15.66
CA ILE A 286 32.03 -17.99 -15.78
C ILE A 286 33.26 -18.92 -15.94
N TRP A 287 33.03 -20.22 -15.75
CA TRP A 287 34.01 -21.30 -15.77
C TRP A 287 34.14 -21.97 -17.12
N ASP A 288 33.23 -21.67 -18.03
CA ASP A 288 33.19 -22.28 -19.34
C ASP A 288 33.87 -21.38 -20.36
N ASP A 289 34.95 -21.87 -20.98
CA ASP A 289 35.66 -21.22 -22.08
C ASP A 289 34.81 -21.18 -23.37
#